data_AF-A0A841EI13-F1
#
_entry.id   AF-A0A841EI13-F1
#
_cell.length_a   1.000
_cell.length_b   1.000
_cell.length_c   1.000
_cell.angle_alpha   90.00
_cell.angle_beta   90.00
_cell.angle_gamma   90.00
#
_symmetry.space_group_name_H-M   'P 1'
#
loop_
_entity.id
_entity.type
_entity.pdbx_description
1 polymer ?
#
loop_
_entity_poly.entity_id
_entity_poly.type
_entity_poly.pdbx_seq_one_letter_code
_entity_poly.pdbx_strand_id
1 'polypeptide(L)' 'MSRFCFIQDHAGAYGAKRLCTVLGMARSSYYAWRKSRPAREERAARDAELTARSAHRSQPLRDWARAVGSPLAQGLGHAR' A
#
# COMPACT_ATOMS: atom_id res chain seq x y z
N MET A 1 -7.62 -4.62 4.24
CA MET A 1 -7.00 -5.72 4.99
C MET A 1 -6.88 -6.94 4.08
N SER A 2 -5.68 -7.52 3.91
CA SER A 2 -5.48 -8.67 3.01
C SER A 2 -5.65 -10.00 3.77
N ARG A 3 -6.17 -11.04 3.09
CA ARG A 3 -6.30 -12.40 3.66
C ARG A 3 -4.98 -12.94 4.20
N PHE A 4 -3.85 -12.54 3.62
CA PHE A 4 -2.53 -12.98 4.08
C PHE A 4 -2.09 -12.30 5.37
N CYS A 5 -2.45 -11.03 5.60
CA CYS A 5 -2.21 -10.36 6.89
C CYS A 5 -2.95 -11.10 8.01
N PHE A 6 -4.23 -11.43 7.80
CA PHE A 6 -4.99 -12.23 8.74
C PHE A 6 -4.31 -13.58 9.06
N ILE A 7 -3.78 -14.30 8.05
CA ILE A 7 -3.03 -15.53 8.32
C ILE A 7 -1.79 -15.23 9.16
N GLN A 8 -1.01 -14.20 8.84
CA GLN A 8 0.21 -13.85 9.57
C GLN A 8 -0.08 -13.52 11.04
N ASP A 9 -1.14 -12.75 11.30
CA ASP A 9 -1.51 -12.28 12.64
C ASP A 9 -2.04 -13.41 13.51
N HIS A 10 -2.70 -14.40 12.92
CA HIS A 10 -3.35 -15.50 13.64
C HIS A 10 -2.63 -16.85 13.54
N ALA A 11 -1.53 -16.95 12.78
CA ALA A 11 -0.78 -18.19 12.59
C ALA A 11 -0.19 -18.77 13.89
N GLY A 12 0.13 -17.93 14.87
CA GLY A 12 0.64 -18.39 16.18
C GLY A 12 -0.41 -19.13 17.01
N ALA A 13 -1.69 -18.75 16.89
CA ALA A 13 -2.78 -19.36 17.66
C ALA A 13 -3.42 -20.57 16.96
N TYR A 14 -3.55 -20.53 15.63
CA TYR A 14 -4.32 -21.55 14.88
C TYR A 14 -3.52 -22.32 13.83
N GLY A 15 -2.27 -21.92 13.58
CA GLY A 15 -1.40 -22.50 12.56
C GLY A 15 -1.74 -22.03 11.14
N ALA A 16 -0.72 -21.60 10.40
CA ALA A 16 -0.89 -21.10 9.03
C ALA A 16 -1.54 -22.12 8.08
N LYS A 17 -1.27 -23.43 8.26
CA LYS A 17 -1.87 -24.50 7.43
C LYS A 17 -3.40 -24.53 7.55
N ARG A 18 -3.93 -24.50 8.78
CA ARG A 18 -5.37 -24.54 9.04
C ARG A 18 -6.05 -23.29 8.48
N LEU A 19 -5.44 -22.12 8.70
CA LEU A 19 -5.95 -20.85 8.18
C LEU A 19 -5.94 -20.80 6.65
N CYS A 20 -4.90 -21.32 5.99
CA CYS A 20 -4.88 -21.43 4.53
C CYS A 20 -6.04 -22.29 4.01
N THR A 21 -6.31 -23.44 4.64
CA THR A 21 -7.41 -24.33 4.26
C THR A 21 -8.77 -23.65 4.43
N VAL A 22 -9.02 -23.04 5.59
CA VAL A 22 -10.31 -22.38 5.89
C VAL A 22 -10.57 -21.20 4.94
N LEU A 23 -9.53 -20.48 4.54
CA LEU A 23 -9.64 -19.32 3.64
C LEU A 23 -9.55 -19.68 2.15
N GLY A 24 -9.48 -20.97 1.80
CA GLY A 24 -9.38 -21.43 0.41
C GLY A 24 -8.11 -20.94 -0.30
N MET A 25 -6.98 -20.87 0.40
CA MET A 25 -5.72 -20.38 -0.14
C MET A 25 -4.66 -21.49 -0.22
N ALA A 26 -3.85 -21.45 -1.28
CA ALA A 26 -2.69 -22.32 -1.39
C ALA A 26 -1.62 -21.92 -0.36
N ARG A 27 -1.07 -22.92 0.36
CA ARG A 27 0.06 -22.70 1.28
C ARG A 27 1.26 -22.07 0.59
N SER A 28 1.53 -22.47 -0.66
CA SER A 28 2.62 -21.91 -1.47
C SER A 28 2.46 -20.40 -1.67
N SER A 29 1.23 -19.92 -1.93
CA SER A 29 0.93 -18.49 -2.05
C SER A 29 1.18 -17.74 -0.75
N TYR A 30 0.83 -18.32 0.41
CA TYR A 30 1.11 -17.70 1.72
C TYR A 30 2.62 -17.52 1.95
N TYR A 31 3.42 -18.57 1.74
CA TYR A 31 4.87 -18.46 1.94
C TYR A 31 5.56 -17.58 0.89
N ALA A 32 5.10 -17.60 -0.37
CA ALA A 32 5.57 -16.69 -1.41
C ALA A 32 5.27 -15.23 -1.04
N TRP A 33 4.05 -14.95 -0.58
CA TRP A 33 3.70 -13.63 -0.06
C TRP A 33 4.58 -13.23 1.12
N ARG A 34 4.73 -14.12 2.12
CA ARG A 34 5.53 -13.85 3.33
C ARG A 34 6.99 -13.55 2.98
N LYS A 35 7.57 -14.30 2.05
CA LYS A 35 8.94 -14.06 1.55
C LYS A 35 9.07 -12.71 0.84
N SER A 36 8.04 -12.30 0.10
CA SER A 36 8.05 -11.02 -0.64
C SER A 36 7.74 -9.79 0.21
N ARG A 37 7.25 -9.96 1.45
CA ARG A 37 6.83 -8.85 2.31
C ARG A 37 7.92 -7.81 2.59
N PRO A 38 9.15 -8.20 3.01
CA PRO A 38 10.19 -7.21 3.29
C PRO A 38 10.54 -6.38 2.06
N ALA A 39 10.62 -7.02 0.89
CA ALA A 39 10.89 -6.34 -0.38
C ALA A 39 9.76 -5.37 -0.78
N ARG A 40 8.50 -5.69 -0.44
CA ARG A 40 7.36 -4.78 -0.66
C ARG A 40 7.39 -3.60 0.30
N GLU A 41 7.78 -3.82 1.54
CA GLU A 41 7.91 -2.76 2.56
C GLU A 41 9.05 -1.80 2.20
N GLU A 42 10.20 -2.33 1.75
CA GLU A 42 11.31 -1.54 1.22
C GLU A 42 10.88 -0.75 -0.02
N ARG A 43 10.21 -1.40 -0.98
CA ARG A 43 9.69 -0.70 -2.16
C ARG A 43 8.71 0.40 -1.78
N ALA A 44 7.79 0.16 -0.84
CA ALA A 44 6.86 1.18 -0.36
C ALA A 44 7.59 2.37 0.29
N ALA A 45 8.66 2.13 1.03
CA ALA A 45 9.49 3.19 1.60
C ALA A 45 10.20 4.01 0.50
N ARG A 46 10.78 3.33 -0.50
CA ARG A 46 11.40 3.99 -1.66
C ARG A 46 10.41 4.79 -2.49
N ASP A 47 9.20 4.25 -2.70
CA ASP A 47 8.14 4.92 -3.44
C ASP A 47 7.63 6.15 -2.67
N ALA A 48 7.53 6.06 -1.34
CA ALA A 48 7.19 7.21 -0.49
C ALA A 48 8.25 8.31 -0.57
N GLU A 49 9.54 7.94 -0.52
CA GLU A 49 10.66 8.86 -0.68
C GLU A 49 10.62 9.55 -2.07
N LEU A 50 10.43 8.76 -3.12
CA LEU A 50 10.34 9.25 -4.49
C LEU A 50 9.14 10.19 -4.68
N THR A 51 7.99 9.83 -4.09
CA THR A 51 6.78 10.65 -4.13
C THR A 51 6.99 11.96 -3.40
N ALA A 52 7.60 11.96 -2.21
CA ALA A 52 7.90 13.16 -1.45
C ALA A 52 8.85 14.10 -2.21
N ARG A 53 9.90 13.54 -2.84
CA ARG A 53 10.84 14.31 -3.67
C ARG A 53 10.18 14.92 -4.90
N SER A 54 9.34 14.13 -5.58
CA SER A 54 8.57 14.60 -6.73
C SER A 54 7.57 15.67 -6.33
N ALA A 55 6.98 15.55 -5.13
CA ALA A 55 6.08 16.52 -4.56
C ALA A 55 6.79 17.84 -4.23
N HIS A 56 7.96 17.80 -3.61
CA HIS A 56 8.75 19.01 -3.38
C HIS A 56 9.06 19.73 -4.70
N ARG A 57 9.50 19.00 -5.74
CA ARG A 57 9.84 19.58 -7.05
C ARG A 57 8.65 20.22 -7.75
N SER A 58 7.47 19.61 -7.68
CA SER A 58 6.25 20.13 -8.32
C SER A 58 5.47 21.13 -7.44
N GLN A 59 6.01 21.50 -6.26
CA GLN A 59 5.40 22.47 -5.36
C GLN A 59 5.14 23.83 -6.03
N PRO A 60 6.08 24.44 -6.77
CA PRO A 60 5.84 25.73 -7.42
C PRO A 60 4.72 25.68 -8.47
N LEU A 61 4.62 24.56 -9.21
CA LEU A 61 3.55 24.36 -10.20
C LEU A 61 2.18 24.24 -9.52
N ARG A 62 2.10 23.56 -8.38
CA ARG A 62 0.88 23.46 -7.57
C ARG A 62 0.48 24.80 -6.96
N ASP A 63 1.44 25.57 -6.49
CA ASP A 63 1.19 26.88 -5.88
C ASP A 63 0.74 27.91 -6.94
N TRP A 64 1.36 27.89 -8.13
CA TRP A 64 0.89 28.67 -9.27
C TRP A 64 -0.54 28.29 -9.68
N ALA A 65 -0.84 27.00 -9.80
CA ALA A 65 -2.18 26.51 -10.13
C ALA A 65 -3.25 26.95 -9.10
N ARG A 66 -2.89 26.97 -7.80
CA ARG A 66 -3.77 27.48 -6.74
C ARG A 66 -3.98 29.00 -6.87
N ALA A 67 -2.93 29.77 -7.15
CA ALA A 67 -2.99 31.22 -7.27
C ALA A 67 -3.87 31.69 -8.44
N VAL A 68 -3.86 30.98 -9.57
CA VAL A 68 -4.69 31.30 -10.73
C VAL A 68 -6.11 30.70 -10.66
N GLY A 69 -6.48 30.03 -9.57
CA GLY A 69 -7.79 29.40 -9.40
C GLY A 69 -8.02 28.20 -10.32
N SER A 70 -6.96 27.50 -10.74
CA SER A 70 -7.07 26.36 -11.65
C SER A 70 -7.90 25.22 -11.03
N PRO A 71 -8.82 24.57 -11.79
CA PRO A 71 -9.61 23.43 -11.31
C PRO A 71 -8.78 22.26 -10.77
N LEU A 72 -7.52 22.14 -11.20
CA LEU A 72 -6.57 21.13 -10.71
C LEU A 72 -6.19 21.31 -9.23
N ALA A 73 -6.45 22.48 -8.63
CA ALA A 73 -6.23 22.73 -7.21
C ALA A 73 -7.34 22.15 -6.30
N GLN A 74 -8.49 21.77 -6.88
CA GLN A 74 -9.71 21.43 -6.12
C GLN A 74 -10.07 19.93 -6.15
N GLY A 75 -9.42 19.13 -7.01
CA GLY A 75 -9.82 17.75 -7.25
C GLY A 75 -8.99 16.73 -6.49
N LEU A 76 -9.41 16.35 -5.28
CA LEU A 76 -9.39 14.97 -4.73
C LEU A 76 -10.24 14.90 -3.44
N GLY A 77 -11.36 15.64 -3.41
CA GLY A 77 -12.17 15.84 -2.20
C GLY A 77 -13.61 15.34 -2.26
N HIS A 78 -14.12 14.79 -3.37
CA HIS A 78 -15.50 14.29 -3.43
C HIS A 78 -15.64 13.11 -4.42
N ALA A 79 -15.58 11.89 -3.87
CA ALA A 79 -16.27 10.74 -4.44
C ALA A 79 -17.27 10.28 -3.36
N ARG A 80 -18.54 10.62 -3.56
CA ARG A 80 -19.68 10.08 -2.84
C ARG A 80 -20.72 9.67 -3.86
#